data_AF-A0A842MEP9-F1
#
_entry.id   AF-A0A842MEP9-F1
#
_cell.length_a   1.000
_cell.length_b   1.000
_cell.length_c   1.000
_cell.angle_alpha   90.00
_cell.angle_beta   90.00
_cell.angle_gamma   90.00
#
_symmetry.space_group_name_H-M   'P 1'
#
loop_
_entity.id
_entity.type
_entity.pdbx_description
1 polymer ?
#
loop_
_entity_poly.entity_id
_entity_poly.type
_entity_poly.pdbx_seq_one_letter_code
_entity_poly.pdbx_strand_id
1 'polypeptide(L)'
;MSVRSGKQARRHLLVDRSKDINTEYIAVSMFSRKKDYKSHFEKGVALFNERRYSEMISELNEAIDANGESAEAYFYKGKALEELKNYGAALNAYTTTAKLDRV
;
A
#
# COMPACT_ATOMS: atom_id res chain seq x y z
N MET A 1 27.40 40.83 -6.24
CA MET A 1 26.62 39.97 -5.33
C MET A 1 25.25 39.71 -5.95
N SER A 2 24.83 38.45 -5.94
CA SER A 2 23.56 37.85 -6.44
C SER A 2 22.35 38.45 -5.68
N VAL A 3 21.06 38.40 -6.08
CA VAL A 3 20.23 37.31 -6.63
C VAL A 3 18.95 37.92 -7.27
N ARG A 4 18.41 37.26 -8.30
CA ARG A 4 17.09 37.49 -8.94
C ARG A 4 15.89 37.11 -8.03
N SER A 5 14.71 37.60 -8.45
CA SER A 5 13.42 36.88 -8.48
C SER A 5 12.39 37.16 -7.38
N GLY A 6 11.12 37.31 -7.79
CA GLY A 6 10.02 36.75 -7.00
C GLY A 6 8.76 37.59 -6.75
N LYS A 7 8.59 38.79 -7.32
CA LYS A 7 7.43 39.66 -6.96
C LYS A 7 6.25 39.72 -7.96
N GLN A 8 6.22 38.90 -9.02
CA GLN A 8 5.12 38.97 -10.02
C GLN A 8 4.43 37.64 -10.35
N ALA A 9 3.93 36.91 -9.35
CA ALA A 9 3.01 35.79 -9.62
C ALA A 9 1.91 35.63 -8.56
N ARG A 10 1.46 36.73 -7.95
CA ARG A 10 0.43 36.72 -6.89
C ARG A 10 -1.00 37.02 -7.35
N ARG A 11 -1.29 37.04 -8.66
CA ARG A 11 -2.59 37.56 -9.14
C ARG A 11 -3.13 36.91 -10.42
N HIS A 12 -3.05 35.59 -10.51
CA HIS A 12 -3.77 34.74 -11.48
C HIS A 12 -3.56 33.31 -10.95
N LEU A 13 -4.52 32.45 -10.65
CA LEU A 13 -5.94 32.45 -10.97
C LEU A 13 -6.60 31.46 -9.99
N LEU A 14 -7.47 31.97 -9.13
CA LEU A 14 -8.08 31.29 -7.98
C LEU A 14 -9.23 30.33 -8.38
N VAL A 15 -9.21 29.79 -9.60
CA VAL A 15 -10.30 28.96 -10.16
C VAL A 15 -9.91 27.47 -10.32
N ASP A 16 -8.60 27.12 -10.27
CA ASP A 16 -8.14 25.70 -10.36
C ASP A 16 -7.79 25.05 -9.00
N ARG A 17 -7.65 25.85 -7.94
CA ARG A 17 -7.08 25.39 -6.65
C ARG A 17 -7.89 24.32 -5.92
N SER A 18 -9.20 24.20 -6.20
CA SER A 18 -10.06 23.19 -5.57
C SER A 18 -9.87 21.78 -6.15
N LYS A 19 -9.42 21.66 -7.42
CA LYS A 19 -9.04 20.38 -8.03
C LYS A 19 -7.65 19.95 -7.57
N ASP A 20 -6.70 20.88 -7.46
CA ASP A 20 -5.33 20.57 -7.01
C ASP A 20 -5.25 20.25 -5.51
N ILE A 21 -5.96 20.95 -4.62
CA ILE A 21 -5.88 20.64 -3.18
C ILE A 21 -6.38 19.22 -2.89
N ASN A 22 -7.46 18.81 -3.56
CA ASN A 22 -7.98 17.46 -3.38
C ASN A 22 -7.05 16.42 -4.03
N THR A 23 -6.47 16.71 -5.19
CA THR A 23 -5.56 15.80 -5.89
C THR A 23 -4.20 15.70 -5.21
N GLU A 24 -3.66 16.79 -4.67
CA GLU A 24 -2.40 16.86 -3.93
C GLU A 24 -2.54 16.21 -2.55
N TYR A 25 -3.64 16.44 -1.84
CA TYR A 25 -3.95 15.74 -0.58
C TYR A 25 -4.18 14.24 -0.80
N ILE A 26 -4.90 13.86 -1.87
CA ILE A 26 -5.08 12.46 -2.27
C ILE A 26 -3.74 11.86 -2.70
N ALA A 27 -2.89 12.56 -3.46
CA ALA A 27 -1.59 12.07 -3.90
C ALA A 27 -0.63 11.87 -2.73
N VAL A 28 -0.57 12.80 -1.78
CA VAL A 28 0.26 12.69 -0.57
C VAL A 28 -0.26 11.56 0.32
N SER A 29 -1.58 11.46 0.56
CA SER A 29 -2.16 10.40 1.38
C SER A 29 -2.05 9.03 0.69
N MET A 30 -2.23 8.93 -0.62
CA MET A 30 -1.96 7.72 -1.41
C MET A 30 -0.48 7.35 -1.40
N PHE A 31 0.43 8.32 -1.51
CA PHE A 31 1.87 8.07 -1.47
C PHE A 31 2.31 7.55 -0.10
N SER A 32 1.82 8.16 0.98
CA SER A 32 2.04 7.69 2.35
C SER A 32 1.46 6.29 2.56
N ARG A 33 0.20 6.05 2.18
CA ARG A 33 -0.44 4.71 2.24
C ARG A 33 0.32 3.65 1.43
N LYS A 34 0.80 4.01 0.23
CA LYS A 34 1.60 3.12 -0.62
C LYS A 34 2.96 2.81 0.01
N LYS A 35 3.56 3.78 0.68
CA LYS A 35 4.81 3.59 1.45
C LYS A 35 4.57 2.67 2.65
N ASP A 36 3.45 2.84 3.36
CA ASP A 36 3.08 2.01 4.50
C ASP A 36 2.82 0.56 4.04
N TYR A 37 2.05 0.38 2.96
CA TYR A 37 1.88 -0.92 2.29
C TYR A 37 3.22 -1.61 2.03
N LYS A 38 4.14 -0.90 1.36
CA LYS A 38 5.42 -1.46 0.96
C LYS A 38 6.27 -1.85 2.17
N SER A 39 6.31 -0.98 3.19
CA SER A 39 7.05 -1.23 4.44
C SER A 39 6.54 -2.48 5.16
N HIS A 40 5.22 -2.61 5.34
CA HIS A 40 4.61 -3.77 5.98
C HIS A 40 4.80 -5.04 5.15
N PHE A 41 4.69 -4.95 3.83
CA PHE A 41 4.92 -6.07 2.92
C PHE A 41 6.36 -6.60 2.98
N GLU A 42 7.37 -5.72 2.88
CA GLU A 42 8.79 -6.10 2.96
C GLU A 42 9.12 -6.75 4.31
N LYS A 43 8.56 -6.22 5.40
CA LYS A 43 8.67 -6.82 6.74
C LYS A 43 8.03 -8.20 6.80
N GLY A 44 6.85 -8.37 6.20
CA GLY A 44 6.18 -9.67 6.08
C GLY A 44 7.03 -10.71 5.32
N VAL A 45 7.69 -10.32 4.23
CA VAL A 45 8.59 -11.20 3.47
C VAL A 45 9.81 -11.61 4.30
N ALA A 46 10.39 -10.69 5.06
CA ALA A 46 11.47 -11.02 5.99
C ALA A 46 11.01 -12.04 7.06
N LEU A 47 9.82 -11.84 7.64
CA LEU A 47 9.24 -12.76 8.62
C LEU A 47 8.93 -14.15 8.02
N PHE A 48 8.57 -14.23 6.74
CA PHE A 48 8.41 -15.51 6.04
C PHE A 48 9.73 -16.29 6.00
N ASN A 49 10.84 -15.62 5.70
CA ASN A 49 12.17 -16.24 5.70
C ASN A 49 12.60 -16.71 7.11
N GLU A 50 12.14 -16.01 8.15
CA GLU A 50 12.32 -16.40 9.57
C GLU A 50 11.34 -17.49 10.03
N ARG A 51 10.42 -17.95 9.17
CA ARG A 51 9.31 -18.88 9.49
C ARG A 51 8.34 -18.36 10.57
N ARG A 52 8.26 -17.04 10.75
CA ARG A 52 7.37 -16.38 11.72
C ARG A 52 6.05 -16.04 11.05
N TYR A 53 5.35 -17.08 10.61
CA TYR A 53 4.18 -16.93 9.74
C TYR A 53 2.99 -16.20 10.39
N SER A 54 2.76 -16.37 11.69
CA SER A 54 1.68 -15.66 12.40
C SER A 54 1.91 -14.15 12.42
N GLU A 55 3.15 -13.72 12.66
CA GLU A 55 3.51 -12.30 12.68
C GLU A 55 3.50 -11.71 11.27
N MET A 56 3.99 -12.47 10.29
CA MET A 56 3.86 -12.11 8.88
C MET A 56 2.40 -11.85 8.50
N ILE A 57 1.45 -12.70 8.91
CA ILE A 57 0.03 -12.49 8.61
C ILE A 57 -0.46 -11.16 9.20
N SER A 58 0.01 -10.78 10.38
CA SER A 58 -0.31 -9.48 10.98
C SER A 58 0.21 -8.33 10.12
N GLU A 59 1.48 -8.38 9.70
CA GLU A 59 2.07 -7.35 8.83
C GLU A 59 1.37 -7.29 7.47
N LEU A 60 0.98 -8.43 6.90
CA LEU A 60 0.24 -8.46 5.64
C LEU A 60 -1.18 -7.90 5.77
N ASN A 61 -1.82 -8.03 6.93
CA ASN A 61 -3.11 -7.38 7.18
C ASN A 61 -2.95 -5.86 7.20
N GLU A 62 -1.94 -5.34 7.90
CA GLU A 62 -1.64 -3.90 7.91
C GLU A 62 -1.31 -3.39 6.50
N ALA A 63 -0.57 -4.18 5.71
CA ALA A 63 -0.30 -3.84 4.32
C ALA A 63 -1.61 -3.76 3.51
N ILE A 64 -2.47 -4.77 3.61
CA ILE A 64 -3.78 -4.80 2.93
C ILE A 64 -4.66 -3.62 3.37
N ASP A 65 -4.69 -3.28 4.66
CA ASP A 65 -5.49 -2.16 5.16
C ASP A 65 -4.96 -0.80 4.66
N ALA A 66 -3.63 -0.67 4.50
CA ALA A 66 -3.00 0.51 3.90
C ALA A 66 -3.28 0.63 2.39
N ASN A 67 -3.36 -0.49 1.67
CA ASN A 67 -3.67 -0.53 0.25
C ASN A 67 -4.46 -1.81 -0.12
N GLY A 68 -5.78 -1.66 -0.19
CA GLY A 68 -6.78 -2.75 -0.17
C GLY A 68 -6.80 -3.73 -1.35
N GLU A 69 -5.98 -3.53 -2.38
CA GLU A 69 -6.12 -4.26 -3.66
C GLU A 69 -4.80 -4.89 -4.14
N SER A 70 -3.90 -5.26 -3.23
CA SER A 70 -2.69 -5.97 -3.63
C SER A 70 -2.92 -7.48 -3.72
N ALA A 71 -3.03 -8.00 -4.94
CA ALA A 71 -3.05 -9.44 -5.21
C ALA A 71 -1.83 -10.15 -4.58
N GLU A 72 -0.67 -9.50 -4.57
CA GLU A 72 0.58 -10.02 -4.03
C GLU A 72 0.51 -10.21 -2.50
N ALA A 73 -0.05 -9.26 -1.75
CA ALA A 73 -0.19 -9.39 -0.30
C ALA A 73 -1.10 -10.56 0.09
N TYR A 74 -2.21 -10.75 -0.64
CA TYR A 74 -3.09 -11.91 -0.43
C TYR A 74 -2.41 -13.24 -0.79
N PHE A 75 -1.55 -13.25 -1.81
CA PHE A 75 -0.83 -14.45 -2.21
C PHE A 75 0.14 -14.91 -1.11
N TYR A 76 0.94 -13.98 -0.59
CA TYR A 76 1.86 -14.28 0.51
C TYR A 76 1.12 -14.64 1.80
N LYS A 77 -0.04 -14.03 2.07
CA LYS A 77 -0.90 -14.43 3.20
C LYS A 77 -1.40 -15.86 3.06
N GLY A 78 -1.77 -16.28 1.84
CA GLY A 78 -2.13 -17.66 1.54
C GLY A 78 -0.99 -18.63 1.84
N LYS A 79 0.23 -18.31 1.38
CA LYS A 79 1.42 -19.12 1.67
C LYS A 79 1.71 -19.24 3.16
N ALA A 80 1.62 -18.13 3.90
CA ALA A 80 1.81 -18.13 5.35
C ALA A 80 0.81 -19.05 6.07
N LEU A 81 -0.46 -19.01 5.64
CA LEU A 81 -1.53 -19.83 6.21
C LEU A 81 -1.36 -21.31 5.86
N GLU A 82 -0.83 -21.62 4.68
CA GLU A 82 -0.49 -22.98 4.27
C GLU A 82 0.62 -23.58 5.15
N GLU A 83 1.67 -22.80 5.42
CA GLU A 83 2.74 -23.19 6.34
C GLU A 83 2.23 -23.42 7.78
N LEU A 84 1.21 -22.67 8.20
CA LEU A 84 0.49 -22.88 9.46
C LEU A 84 -0.55 -24.01 9.40
N LYS A 85 -0.67 -24.71 8.27
CA LYS A 85 -1.65 -25.78 8.01
C LYS A 85 -3.11 -25.33 8.10
N ASN A 86 -3.36 -24.03 7.98
CA ASN A 86 -4.71 -23.47 7.90
C ASN A 86 -5.15 -23.38 6.43
N TYR A 87 -5.36 -24.54 5.84
CA TYR A 87 -5.65 -24.67 4.41
C TYR A 87 -6.95 -23.98 3.99
N GLY A 88 -7.96 -23.93 4.87
CA GLY A 88 -9.23 -23.24 4.59
C GLY A 88 -9.03 -21.74 4.43
N ALA A 89 -8.28 -21.11 5.34
CA ALA A 89 -7.96 -19.69 5.24
C ALA A 89 -7.00 -19.41 4.09
N ALA A 90 -6.04 -20.30 3.82
CA ALA A 90 -5.13 -20.18 2.68
C ALA A 90 -5.88 -20.18 1.34
N LEU A 91 -6.83 -21.10 1.15
CA LEU A 91 -7.66 -21.17 -0.05
C LEU A 91 -8.46 -19.89 -0.26
N ASN A 92 -9.04 -19.33 0.80
CA ASN A 92 -9.74 -18.05 0.72
C ASN A 92 -8.80 -16.92 0.29
N ALA A 93 -7.59 -16.86 0.83
CA ALA A 93 -6.60 -15.85 0.46
C ALA A 93 -6.19 -15.98 -1.03
N TYR A 94 -5.89 -17.19 -1.50
CA TYR A 94 -5.57 -17.44 -2.92
C TYR A 94 -6.75 -17.14 -3.86
N THR A 95 -7.98 -17.42 -3.43
CA THR A 95 -9.19 -17.06 -4.19
C THR A 95 -9.32 -15.55 -4.34
N THR A 96 -9.01 -14.79 -3.29
CA THR A 96 -8.98 -13.32 -3.35
C THR A 96 -7.86 -12.82 -4.28
N THR A 97 -6.66 -13.40 -4.21
CA THR A 97 -5.57 -13.10 -5.17
C THR A 97 -6.03 -13.26 -6.61
N ALA A 98 -6.63 -14.40 -6.95
CA ALA A 98 -7.10 -14.67 -8.31
C ALA A 98 -8.24 -13.74 -8.77
N LYS A 99 -9.03 -13.20 -7.84
CA LYS A 99 -10.04 -12.20 -8.14
C LYS A 99 -9.43 -10.83 -8.42
N LEU A 100 -8.42 -10.43 -7.65
CA LEU A 100 -7.74 -9.14 -7.80
C LEU A 100 -6.84 -9.09 -9.04
N ASP A 101 -6.17 -10.19 -9.38
CA ASP A 101 -5.29 -10.29 -10.56
C ASP A 101 -6.06 -10.26 -11.90
N ARG A 102 -7.37 -10.54 -11.87
CA ARG A 102 -8.24 -10.52 -13.06
C ARG A 102 -8.81 -9.15 -13.41
N VAL A 103 -8.49 -8.11 -12.63
CA VAL A 103 -8.98 -6.73 -12.81
C VAL A 103 -7.92 -5.88 -13.48
#